data_AF-A0A7S0UIP1-F1
#
_entry.id   AF-A0A7S0UIP1-F1
#
_cell.length_a   1.000
_cell.length_b   1.000
_cell.length_c   1.000
_cell.angle_alpha   90.00
_cell.angle_beta   90.00
_cell.angle_gamma   90.00
#
_symmetry.space_group_name_H-M   'P 1'
#
loop_
_entity.id
_entity.type
_entity.pdbx_description
1 polymer ?
#
loop_
_entity_poly.entity_id
_entity_poly.type
_entity_poly.pdbx_seq_one_letter_code
_entity_poly.pdbx_strand_id
1 'polypeptide(L)'
;MGGKSSKTRNAPAAQTEQSQQENNQSRTAAASTSRRRQRRKKKFAVSTRWEREVAENGSVRDFHRFWCCCARRLGNMFVLCERIDGTPIVIAGPCWPFCVFVTLPLILAVSGAVAYFVIISDDSPLPIWVAYIYFPVLGFVLASLFCVSCQDPGLMERVTDEEAGNGGWFWNEQVGSYRPPGALYCRECGVLVQDYDHLCPWTGTGVGRRNMMAFKLFVVGVNVLCYFSIILVIVALLRGLRVPPAD
;
A
#
# COMPACT_ATOMS: atom_id res chain seq x y z
N MET A 1 66.14 31.27 -63.09
CA MET A 1 64.83 30.62 -63.33
C MET A 1 64.76 29.45 -62.36
N GLY A 2 64.03 29.44 -61.25
CA GLY A 2 62.63 29.81 -61.04
C GLY A 2 61.86 28.50 -60.79
N GLY A 3 61.40 28.22 -59.57
CA GLY A 3 60.48 27.10 -59.32
C GLY A 3 60.53 26.51 -57.90
N LYS A 4 59.42 26.65 -57.16
CA LYS A 4 59.17 26.30 -55.75
C LYS A 4 58.76 24.83 -55.55
N SER A 5 58.54 24.48 -54.27
CA SER A 5 57.46 23.58 -53.76
C SER A 5 57.93 22.15 -53.42
N SER A 6 57.52 21.46 -52.36
CA SER A 6 56.73 21.74 -51.15
C SER A 6 56.94 20.56 -50.18
N LYS A 7 56.83 20.84 -48.87
CA LYS A 7 56.59 19.86 -47.79
C LYS A 7 55.49 18.86 -48.15
N THR A 8 55.55 17.66 -47.56
CA THR A 8 54.41 17.11 -46.82
C THR A 8 54.86 16.11 -45.76
N ARG A 9 54.22 16.24 -44.59
CA ARG A 9 54.38 15.51 -43.33
C ARG A 9 53.14 14.62 -43.15
N ASN A 10 53.35 13.53 -42.42
CA ASN A 10 52.43 12.85 -41.49
C ASN A 10 51.31 11.96 -42.04
N ALA A 11 51.32 10.70 -41.60
CA ALA A 11 50.15 9.86 -41.39
C ALA A 11 50.27 9.16 -40.02
N PRO A 12 49.45 9.58 -39.02
CA PRO A 12 48.80 8.59 -38.16
C PRO A 12 47.41 9.10 -37.71
N ALA A 13 46.39 9.01 -38.57
CA ALA A 13 45.02 9.40 -38.22
C ALA A 13 44.05 8.20 -38.17
N ALA A 14 44.26 7.18 -39.00
CA ALA A 14 43.27 6.12 -39.20
C ALA A 14 43.14 5.10 -38.03
N GLN A 15 44.21 4.79 -37.31
CA GLN A 15 44.17 3.79 -36.21
C GLN A 15 43.54 4.35 -34.91
N THR A 16 43.64 5.66 -34.70
CA THR A 16 43.06 6.33 -33.52
C THR A 16 41.53 6.45 -33.64
N GLU A 17 41.01 6.60 -34.85
CA GLU A 17 39.56 6.73 -35.09
C GLU A 17 38.81 5.41 -34.91
N GLN A 18 39.39 4.27 -35.32
CA GLN A 18 38.78 2.95 -35.15
C GLN A 18 38.65 2.55 -33.67
N SER A 19 39.71 2.78 -32.88
CA SER A 19 39.68 2.48 -31.43
C SER A 19 38.72 3.39 -30.65
N GLN A 20 38.53 4.65 -31.09
CA GLN A 20 37.52 5.55 -30.51
C GLN A 20 36.08 5.15 -30.88
N GLN A 21 35.86 4.64 -32.10
CA GLN A 21 34.55 4.15 -32.52
C GLN A 21 34.12 2.89 -31.76
N GLU A 22 35.02 1.92 -31.57
CA GLU A 22 34.72 0.70 -30.79
C GLU A 22 34.45 1.00 -29.31
N ASN A 23 35.18 1.95 -28.72
CA ASN A 23 34.99 2.34 -27.32
C ASN A 23 33.68 3.15 -27.12
N ASN A 24 33.25 3.92 -28.14
CA ASN A 24 31.95 4.57 -28.13
C ASN A 24 30.79 3.57 -28.36
N GLN A 25 30.98 2.55 -29.19
CA GLN A 25 30.00 1.47 -29.37
C GLN A 25 29.86 0.61 -28.09
N SER A 26 30.96 0.31 -27.39
CA SER A 26 30.90 -0.43 -26.12
C SER A 26 30.24 0.38 -25.00
N ARG A 27 30.52 1.68 -24.90
CA ARG A 27 29.89 2.60 -23.93
C ARG A 27 28.40 2.83 -24.22
N THR A 28 28.00 2.95 -25.48
CA THR A 28 26.59 3.09 -25.86
C THR A 28 25.82 1.78 -25.65
N ALA A 29 26.43 0.62 -25.93
CA ALA A 29 25.86 -0.68 -25.59
C ALA A 29 25.70 -0.85 -24.07
N ALA A 30 26.72 -0.55 -23.26
CA ALA A 30 26.66 -0.62 -21.81
C ALA A 30 25.64 0.37 -21.20
N ALA A 31 25.53 1.59 -21.74
CA ALA A 31 24.52 2.58 -21.35
C ALA A 31 23.10 2.17 -21.78
N SER A 32 22.95 1.46 -22.91
CA SER A 32 21.67 0.91 -23.35
C SER A 32 21.23 -0.24 -22.43
N THR A 33 22.14 -1.12 -22.03
CA THR A 33 21.89 -2.25 -21.13
C THR A 33 21.62 -1.78 -19.69
N SER A 34 22.32 -0.74 -19.21
CA SER A 34 22.04 -0.13 -17.91
C SER A 34 20.69 0.60 -17.89
N ARG A 35 20.36 1.39 -18.95
CA ARG A 35 19.04 2.02 -19.11
C ARG A 35 17.90 1.01 -19.25
N ARG A 36 18.13 -0.15 -19.88
CA ARG A 36 17.14 -1.24 -19.99
C ARG A 36 16.89 -1.95 -18.66
N ARG A 37 17.93 -2.10 -17.83
CA ARG A 37 17.80 -2.56 -16.44
C ARG A 37 17.06 -1.54 -15.55
N GLN A 38 17.06 -0.26 -15.90
CA GLN A 38 16.57 0.84 -15.06
C GLN A 38 15.07 1.18 -15.19
N ARG A 39 14.22 0.41 -15.90
CA ARG A 39 12.79 0.78 -16.07
C ARG A 39 11.77 -0.36 -16.16
N ARG A 40 12.04 -1.54 -15.59
CA ARG A 40 11.00 -2.57 -15.41
C ARG A 40 10.31 -2.39 -14.07
N LYS A 41 9.02 -2.02 -14.08
CA LYS A 41 8.18 -2.02 -12.87
C LYS A 41 8.18 -3.43 -12.26
N LYS A 42 8.20 -3.49 -10.93
CA LYS A 42 8.07 -4.75 -10.19
C LYS A 42 6.80 -5.49 -10.58
N LYS A 43 6.93 -6.80 -10.79
CA LYS A 43 5.79 -7.68 -11.12
C LYS A 43 5.43 -8.49 -9.89
N PHE A 44 4.25 -8.25 -9.34
CA PHE A 44 3.74 -8.95 -8.15
C PHE A 44 3.12 -10.30 -8.51
N ALA A 45 3.17 -11.24 -7.56
CA ALA A 45 2.58 -12.57 -7.67
C ALA A 45 1.04 -12.50 -7.53
N VAL A 46 0.38 -12.17 -8.64
CA VAL A 46 -1.08 -12.20 -8.81
C VAL A 46 -1.56 -13.56 -9.29
N SER A 47 -2.87 -13.82 -9.18
CA SER A 47 -3.48 -15.06 -9.69
C SER A 47 -3.22 -15.26 -11.19
N THR A 48 -2.84 -16.48 -11.59
CA THR A 48 -2.68 -16.87 -13.00
C THR A 48 -4.00 -16.85 -13.76
N ARG A 49 -5.13 -17.08 -13.07
CA ARG A 49 -6.47 -16.92 -13.65
C ARG A 49 -6.73 -15.44 -13.99
N TRP A 50 -6.46 -14.54 -13.05
CA TRP A 50 -6.63 -13.10 -13.27
C TRP A 50 -5.74 -12.59 -14.41
N GLU A 51 -4.49 -13.06 -14.49
CA GLU A 51 -3.61 -12.68 -15.61
C GLU A 51 -4.14 -13.16 -16.97
N ARG A 52 -4.71 -14.37 -17.03
CA ARG A 52 -5.37 -14.87 -18.26
C ARG A 52 -6.59 -14.02 -18.62
N GLU A 53 -7.44 -13.71 -17.66
CA GLU A 53 -8.61 -12.84 -17.86
C GLU A 53 -8.20 -11.44 -18.37
N VAL A 54 -7.10 -10.88 -17.86
CA VAL A 54 -6.53 -9.59 -18.33
C VAL A 54 -5.86 -9.72 -19.71
N ALA A 55 -5.28 -10.86 -20.04
CA ALA A 55 -4.67 -11.10 -21.36
C ALA A 55 -5.75 -11.29 -22.44
N GLU A 56 -6.82 -12.01 -22.13
CA GLU A 56 -7.94 -12.32 -23.05
C GLU A 56 -8.85 -11.11 -23.27
N ASN A 57 -9.26 -10.43 -22.19
CA ASN A 57 -10.20 -9.31 -22.26
C ASN A 57 -9.50 -7.94 -22.44
N GLY A 58 -8.16 -7.95 -22.51
CA GLY A 58 -7.34 -6.77 -22.34
C GLY A 58 -7.33 -6.26 -20.89
N SER A 59 -6.44 -5.33 -20.57
CA SER A 59 -6.54 -4.50 -19.35
C SER A 59 -7.98 -4.01 -19.27
N VAL A 60 -8.77 -4.55 -18.33
CA VAL A 60 -10.20 -4.24 -18.15
C VAL A 60 -10.37 -2.73 -18.31
N ARG A 61 -10.80 -2.32 -19.50
CA ARG A 61 -10.85 -0.91 -19.85
C ARG A 61 -11.98 -0.31 -19.02
N ASP A 62 -11.63 0.73 -18.28
CA ASP A 62 -12.47 1.91 -18.10
C ASP A 62 -13.73 1.82 -17.22
N PHE A 63 -13.66 1.18 -16.04
CA PHE A 63 -14.47 1.70 -14.91
C PHE A 63 -13.76 2.87 -14.17
N HIS A 64 -12.48 3.10 -14.48
CA HIS A 64 -11.61 4.07 -13.81
C HIS A 64 -11.77 5.53 -14.26
N ARG A 65 -12.51 5.81 -15.35
CA ARG A 65 -12.68 7.17 -15.86
C ARG A 65 -13.52 8.07 -14.93
N PHE A 66 -14.29 7.49 -14.01
CA PHE A 66 -15.15 8.27 -13.12
C PHE A 66 -14.55 8.61 -11.75
N TRP A 67 -13.51 7.91 -11.28
CA TRP A 67 -13.07 8.05 -9.88
C TRP A 67 -11.56 8.24 -9.65
N CYS A 68 -10.65 7.84 -10.56
CA CYS A 68 -9.23 8.21 -10.48
C CYS A 68 -8.45 7.74 -11.72
N CYS A 69 -7.83 8.66 -12.46
CA CYS A 69 -7.03 8.36 -13.65
C CYS A 69 -5.70 7.61 -13.36
N CYS A 70 -5.35 7.42 -12.10
CA CYS A 70 -4.03 6.93 -11.66
C CYS A 70 -4.06 5.54 -11.00
N ALA A 71 -5.24 4.96 -10.79
CA ALA A 71 -5.38 3.70 -10.06
C ALA A 71 -5.05 2.49 -10.96
N ARG A 72 -4.03 1.72 -10.60
CA ARG A 72 -3.66 0.47 -11.28
C ARG A 72 -4.27 -0.73 -10.55
N ARG A 73 -4.99 -1.60 -11.26
CA ARG A 73 -5.52 -2.83 -10.66
C ARG A 73 -4.42 -3.87 -10.42
N LEU A 74 -4.46 -4.54 -9.28
CA LEU A 74 -3.57 -5.64 -8.90
C LEU A 74 -4.40 -6.76 -8.26
N GLY A 75 -4.70 -7.80 -9.03
CA GLY A 75 -5.71 -8.78 -8.62
C GLY A 75 -7.08 -8.12 -8.42
N ASN A 76 -7.67 -8.31 -7.24
CA ASN A 76 -8.91 -7.65 -6.82
C ASN A 76 -8.68 -6.39 -5.98
N MET A 77 -7.44 -5.89 -5.96
CA MET A 77 -7.06 -4.67 -5.26
C MET A 77 -6.79 -3.55 -6.26
N PHE A 78 -6.78 -2.31 -5.76
CA PHE A 78 -6.36 -1.13 -6.51
C PHE A 78 -5.12 -0.53 -5.88
N VAL A 79 -4.12 -0.21 -6.69
CA VAL A 79 -2.96 0.57 -6.31
C VAL A 79 -3.27 2.01 -6.67
N LEU A 80 -3.55 2.83 -5.66
CA LEU A 80 -3.94 4.23 -5.83
C LEU A 80 -2.72 5.14 -6.02
N CYS A 81 -1.60 4.78 -5.40
CA CYS A 81 -0.33 5.48 -5.53
C CYS A 81 0.82 4.47 -5.51
N GLU A 82 1.79 4.64 -6.41
CA GLU A 82 2.97 3.78 -6.51
C GLU A 82 4.25 4.62 -6.70
N ARG A 83 5.38 4.06 -6.25
CA ARG A 83 6.71 4.60 -6.54
C ARG A 83 7.09 4.36 -8.00
N ILE A 84 8.18 5.01 -8.44
CA ILE A 84 8.71 4.90 -9.81
C ILE A 84 9.07 3.44 -10.19
N ASP A 85 9.47 2.62 -9.21
CA ASP A 85 9.80 1.20 -9.37
C ASP A 85 8.55 0.29 -9.43
N GLY A 86 7.35 0.85 -9.23
CA GLY A 86 6.09 0.11 -9.16
C GLY A 86 5.73 -0.41 -7.76
N THR A 87 6.52 -0.10 -6.72
CA THR A 87 6.18 -0.46 -5.34
C THR A 87 4.94 0.34 -4.89
N PRO A 88 3.85 -0.32 -4.44
CA PRO A 88 2.64 0.36 -3.99
C PRO A 88 2.90 1.16 -2.71
N ILE A 89 2.37 2.38 -2.66
CA ILE A 89 2.38 3.26 -1.48
C ILE A 89 1.02 3.25 -0.82
N VAL A 90 -0.03 3.44 -1.62
CA VAL A 90 -1.43 3.45 -1.18
C VAL A 90 -2.18 2.42 -1.99
N ILE A 91 -2.84 1.51 -1.30
CA ILE A 91 -3.66 0.46 -1.89
C ILE A 91 -5.09 0.55 -1.36
N ALA A 92 -6.03 0.07 -2.16
CA ALA A 92 -7.39 -0.23 -1.74
C ALA A 92 -7.67 -1.72 -1.94
N GLY A 93 -7.96 -2.42 -0.85
CA GLY A 93 -8.30 -3.84 -0.86
C GLY A 93 -9.70 -4.11 -1.43
N PRO A 94 -10.06 -5.39 -1.64
CA PRO A 94 -11.33 -5.77 -2.24
C PRO A 94 -12.55 -5.39 -1.37
N CYS A 95 -12.36 -5.27 -0.05
CA CYS A 95 -13.41 -4.97 0.91
C CYS A 95 -13.43 -3.50 1.34
N TRP A 96 -12.70 -2.61 0.65
CA TRP A 96 -12.67 -1.18 0.97
C TRP A 96 -14.04 -0.51 1.10
N PRO A 97 -15.04 -0.81 0.24
CA PRO A 97 -16.39 -0.27 0.43
C PRO A 97 -16.97 -0.58 1.81
N PHE A 98 -16.73 -1.78 2.35
CA PHE A 98 -17.16 -2.12 3.70
C PHE A 98 -16.47 -1.24 4.75
N CYS A 99 -15.16 -1.07 4.65
CA CYS A 99 -14.41 -0.19 5.57
C CYS A 99 -14.91 1.27 5.52
N VAL A 100 -15.15 1.81 4.32
CA VAL A 100 -15.53 3.21 4.12
C VAL A 100 -17.00 3.48 4.46
N PHE A 101 -17.91 2.56 4.15
CA PHE A 101 -19.36 2.78 4.34
C PHE A 101 -19.92 2.12 5.60
N VAL A 102 -19.16 1.26 6.27
CA VAL A 102 -19.60 0.60 7.51
C VAL A 102 -18.67 0.95 8.67
N THR A 103 -17.39 0.54 8.60
CA THR A 103 -16.48 0.69 9.75
C THR A 103 -16.23 2.15 10.13
N LEU A 104 -15.88 2.99 9.16
CA LEU A 104 -15.56 4.39 9.41
C LEU A 104 -16.78 5.17 9.94
N PRO A 105 -17.98 5.09 9.32
CA PRO A 105 -19.19 5.71 9.86
C PRO A 105 -19.56 5.19 11.24
N LEU A 106 -19.40 3.89 11.51
CA LEU A 106 -19.68 3.33 12.83
C LEU A 106 -18.81 3.98 13.91
N ILE A 107 -17.50 4.06 13.68
CA ILE A 107 -16.56 4.69 14.63
C ILE A 107 -16.89 6.16 14.82
N LEU A 108 -17.11 6.90 13.73
CA LEU A 108 -17.38 8.34 13.78
C LEU A 108 -18.74 8.65 14.43
N ALA A 109 -19.80 7.91 14.10
CA ALA A 109 -21.13 8.14 14.62
C ALA A 109 -21.21 7.84 16.12
N VAL A 110 -20.71 6.67 16.56
CA VAL A 110 -20.72 6.30 17.97
C VAL A 110 -19.82 7.24 18.77
N SER A 111 -18.60 7.50 18.29
CA SER A 111 -17.67 8.37 19.01
C SER A 111 -18.13 9.82 19.02
N GLY A 112 -18.76 10.28 17.94
CA GLY A 112 -19.35 11.61 17.82
C GLY A 112 -20.57 11.79 18.71
N ALA A 113 -21.42 10.76 18.84
CA ALA A 113 -22.54 10.78 19.78
C ALA A 113 -22.04 10.92 21.23
N VAL A 114 -21.02 10.14 21.63
CA VAL A 114 -20.41 10.29 22.97
C VAL A 114 -19.79 11.68 23.12
N ALA A 115 -19.04 12.17 22.14
CA ALA A 115 -18.45 13.52 22.21
C ALA A 115 -19.53 14.60 22.37
N TYR A 116 -20.62 14.52 21.60
CA TYR A 116 -21.69 15.51 21.63
C TYR A 116 -22.52 15.44 22.92
N PHE A 117 -23.11 14.28 23.23
CA PHE A 117 -24.06 14.14 24.35
C PHE A 117 -23.41 14.00 25.72
N VAL A 118 -22.15 13.54 25.80
CA VAL A 118 -21.49 13.21 27.07
C VAL A 118 -20.39 14.19 27.42
N ILE A 119 -19.76 14.85 26.43
CA ILE A 119 -18.59 15.71 26.67
C ILE A 119 -18.92 17.19 26.40
N ILE A 120 -19.56 17.51 25.26
CA ILE A 120 -19.69 18.89 24.77
C ILE A 120 -21.01 19.56 25.16
N SER A 121 -22.11 18.81 25.30
CA SER A 121 -23.43 19.38 25.62
C SER A 121 -23.39 20.27 26.86
N ASP A 122 -24.15 21.37 26.85
CA ASP A 122 -24.15 22.35 27.95
C ASP A 122 -24.54 21.73 29.31
N ASP A 123 -25.37 20.68 29.29
CA ASP A 123 -25.79 19.91 30.47
C ASP A 123 -24.78 18.82 30.89
N SER A 124 -23.59 18.77 30.27
CA SER A 124 -22.60 17.74 30.54
C SER A 124 -22.06 17.83 31.97
N PRO A 125 -22.16 16.74 32.78
CA PRO A 125 -21.58 16.70 34.11
C PRO A 125 -20.06 16.44 34.09
N LEU A 126 -19.44 16.40 32.90
CA LEU A 126 -18.02 16.12 32.72
C LEU A 126 -17.23 17.40 32.43
N PRO A 127 -15.99 17.51 32.93
CA PRO A 127 -15.18 18.68 32.67
C PRO A 127 -14.65 18.67 31.23
N ILE A 128 -14.63 19.84 30.58
CA ILE A 128 -14.29 20.00 29.15
C ILE A 128 -12.89 19.47 28.77
N TRP A 129 -11.94 19.43 29.71
CA TRP A 129 -10.59 18.93 29.43
C TRP A 129 -10.56 17.45 29.01
N VAL A 130 -11.61 16.67 29.34
CA VAL A 130 -11.78 15.29 28.84
C VAL A 130 -11.80 15.27 27.32
N ALA A 131 -12.35 16.30 26.65
CA ALA A 131 -12.34 16.42 25.20
C ALA A 131 -10.92 16.43 24.62
N TYR A 132 -9.98 17.10 25.29
CA TYR A 132 -8.58 17.17 24.86
C TYR A 132 -7.84 15.82 24.93
N ILE A 133 -8.41 14.82 25.61
CA ILE A 133 -7.89 13.45 25.62
C ILE A 133 -8.68 12.59 24.62
N TYR A 134 -10.00 12.72 24.62
CA TYR A 134 -10.89 11.92 23.79
C TYR A 134 -10.64 12.09 22.29
N PHE A 135 -10.51 13.34 21.81
CA PHE A 135 -10.30 13.61 20.39
C PHE A 135 -8.94 13.10 19.87
N PRO A 136 -7.81 13.23 20.58
CA PRO A 136 -6.57 12.58 20.18
C PRO A 136 -6.65 11.04 20.15
N VAL A 137 -7.35 10.41 21.10
CA VAL A 137 -7.56 8.95 21.07
C VAL A 137 -8.37 8.55 19.83
N LEU A 138 -9.47 9.26 19.53
CA LEU A 138 -10.23 9.04 18.31
C LEU A 138 -9.36 9.26 17.05
N GLY A 139 -8.60 10.35 17.01
CA GLY A 139 -7.68 10.66 15.90
C GLY A 139 -6.63 9.56 15.69
N PHE A 140 -6.08 9.00 16.76
CA PHE A 140 -5.16 7.86 16.70
C PHE A 140 -5.84 6.60 16.13
N VAL A 141 -7.08 6.30 16.54
CA VAL A 141 -7.86 5.18 15.99
C VAL A 141 -8.13 5.37 14.49
N LEU A 142 -8.52 6.57 14.08
CA LEU A 142 -8.77 6.88 12.66
C LEU A 142 -7.48 6.80 11.83
N ALA A 143 -6.36 7.32 12.36
CA ALA A 143 -5.07 7.26 11.68
C ALA A 143 -4.56 5.82 11.56
N SER A 144 -4.67 5.00 12.61
CA SER A 144 -4.27 3.59 12.58
C SER A 144 -5.18 2.77 11.66
N LEU A 145 -6.49 3.03 11.62
CA LEU A 145 -7.43 2.44 10.65
C LEU A 145 -7.03 2.79 9.22
N PHE A 146 -6.75 4.07 8.94
CA PHE A 146 -6.28 4.51 7.63
C PHE A 146 -4.99 3.79 7.24
N CYS A 147 -4.01 3.71 8.15
CA CYS A 147 -2.76 2.99 7.89
C CYS A 147 -3.00 1.52 7.53
N VAL A 148 -3.75 0.75 8.34
CA VAL A 148 -3.97 -0.68 8.02
C VAL A 148 -4.78 -0.87 6.74
N SER A 149 -5.73 0.02 6.46
CA SER A 149 -6.60 -0.04 5.28
C SER A 149 -5.87 0.30 3.99
N CYS A 150 -4.95 1.28 4.04
CA CYS A 150 -4.27 1.84 2.87
C CYS A 150 -2.86 1.29 2.62
N GLN A 151 -2.22 0.68 3.61
CA GLN A 151 -0.85 0.18 3.48
C GLN A 151 -0.80 -1.17 2.77
N ASP A 152 0.27 -1.38 2.02
CA ASP A 152 0.62 -2.68 1.45
C ASP A 152 0.66 -3.77 2.55
N PRO A 153 -0.10 -4.88 2.41
CA PRO A 153 -0.12 -5.94 3.41
C PRO A 153 1.16 -6.78 3.42
N GLY A 154 2.00 -6.67 2.40
CA GLY A 154 3.17 -7.53 2.20
C GLY A 154 3.13 -8.21 0.85
N LEU A 155 2.78 -7.47 -0.21
CA LEU A 155 2.70 -8.00 -1.57
C LEU A 155 4.05 -8.56 -2.00
N MET A 156 4.04 -9.82 -2.43
CA MET A 156 5.22 -10.55 -2.89
C MET A 156 5.43 -10.35 -4.39
N GLU A 157 6.68 -10.13 -4.78
CA GLU A 157 7.10 -10.14 -6.19
C GLU A 157 7.03 -11.57 -6.74
N ARG A 158 6.75 -11.71 -8.03
CA ARG A 158 6.72 -13.03 -8.67
C ARG A 158 8.14 -13.57 -8.82
N VAL A 159 8.35 -14.77 -8.32
CA VAL A 159 9.62 -15.51 -8.38
C VAL A 159 9.36 -16.82 -9.10
N THR A 160 10.03 -17.03 -10.23
CA THR A 160 9.93 -18.27 -11.03
C THR A 160 11.24 -19.03 -11.11
N ASP A 161 12.30 -18.50 -10.51
CA ASP A 161 13.64 -19.07 -10.58
C ASP A 161 13.72 -20.35 -9.73
N GLU A 162 14.24 -21.43 -10.33
CA GLU A 162 14.36 -22.74 -9.66
C GLU A 162 15.29 -22.71 -8.44
N GLU A 163 16.20 -21.73 -8.38
CA GLU A 163 17.04 -21.45 -7.20
C GLU A 163 16.20 -21.22 -5.94
N ALA A 164 15.00 -20.63 -6.07
CA ALA A 164 14.09 -20.45 -4.94
C ALA A 164 13.60 -21.80 -4.39
N GLY A 165 13.29 -22.75 -5.27
CA GLY A 165 12.91 -24.12 -4.89
C GLY A 165 14.03 -24.81 -4.11
N ASN A 166 15.27 -24.67 -4.58
CA ASN A 166 16.46 -25.18 -3.87
C ASN A 166 16.70 -24.49 -2.52
N GLY A 167 16.23 -23.25 -2.36
CA GLY A 167 16.25 -22.48 -1.12
C GLY A 167 15.11 -22.79 -0.13
N GLY A 168 14.35 -23.87 -0.34
CA GLY A 168 13.24 -24.27 0.54
C GLY A 168 11.94 -23.49 0.32
N TRP A 169 11.79 -22.80 -0.82
CA TRP A 169 10.53 -22.18 -1.20
C TRP A 169 9.62 -23.21 -1.88
N PHE A 170 8.32 -22.99 -1.78
CA PHE A 170 7.31 -23.88 -2.34
C PHE A 170 6.68 -23.27 -3.57
N TRP A 171 6.47 -24.05 -4.63
CA TRP A 171 5.72 -23.60 -5.79
C TRP A 171 4.24 -23.40 -5.44
N ASN A 172 3.64 -22.31 -5.92
CA ASN A 172 2.20 -22.05 -5.83
C ASN A 172 1.60 -21.87 -7.22
N GLU A 173 0.84 -22.86 -7.66
CA GLU A 173 0.17 -22.89 -8.96
C GLU A 173 -0.85 -21.76 -9.17
N GLN A 174 -1.52 -21.31 -8.11
CA GLN A 174 -2.57 -20.29 -8.21
C GLN A 174 -2.01 -18.95 -8.68
N VAL A 175 -0.75 -18.67 -8.36
CA VAL A 175 -0.04 -17.43 -8.74
C VAL A 175 1.15 -17.65 -9.68
N GLY A 176 1.47 -18.90 -10.00
CA GLY A 176 2.61 -19.27 -10.84
C GLY A 176 3.91 -18.69 -10.31
N SER A 177 4.17 -18.87 -9.01
CA SER A 177 5.32 -18.31 -8.31
C SER A 177 5.76 -19.21 -7.17
N TYR A 178 7.07 -19.27 -6.93
CA TYR A 178 7.60 -19.75 -5.66
C TYR A 178 7.23 -18.79 -4.53
N ARG A 179 7.01 -19.34 -3.34
CA ARG A 179 6.71 -18.60 -2.10
C ARG A 179 7.56 -19.13 -0.93
N PRO A 180 8.07 -18.26 -0.05
CA PRO A 180 8.73 -18.70 1.16
C PRO A 180 7.71 -19.29 2.16
N PRO A 181 8.17 -19.99 3.21
CA PRO A 181 7.35 -20.30 4.37
C PRO A 181 6.65 -19.04 4.90
N GLY A 182 5.39 -19.15 5.33
CA GLY A 182 4.59 -18.04 5.85
C GLY A 182 3.90 -17.16 4.80
N ALA A 183 4.38 -17.10 3.55
CA ALA A 183 3.65 -16.43 2.48
C ALA A 183 2.47 -17.29 2.01
N LEU A 184 1.27 -16.71 1.94
CA LEU A 184 0.05 -17.41 1.51
C LEU A 184 -0.71 -16.60 0.46
N TYR A 185 -1.47 -17.32 -0.37
CA TYR A 185 -2.31 -16.71 -1.39
C TYR A 185 -3.66 -16.32 -0.78
N CYS A 186 -4.01 -15.05 -0.87
CA CYS A 186 -5.33 -14.54 -0.49
C CYS A 186 -6.25 -14.60 -1.71
N ARG A 187 -7.30 -15.41 -1.65
CA ARG A 187 -8.24 -15.62 -2.77
C ARG A 187 -9.01 -14.34 -3.09
N GLU A 188 -9.44 -13.63 -2.05
CA GLU A 188 -10.27 -12.44 -2.18
C GLU A 188 -9.47 -11.27 -2.71
N CYS A 189 -8.22 -11.08 -2.26
CA CYS A 189 -7.32 -10.08 -2.82
C CYS A 189 -6.76 -10.49 -4.20
N GLY A 190 -6.65 -11.79 -4.46
CA GLY A 190 -6.11 -12.34 -5.71
C GLY A 190 -4.59 -12.23 -5.84
N VAL A 191 -3.87 -12.20 -4.71
CA VAL A 191 -2.42 -11.94 -4.62
C VAL A 191 -1.76 -12.80 -3.55
N LEU A 192 -0.46 -13.05 -3.71
CA LEU A 192 0.39 -13.65 -2.68
C LEU A 192 0.87 -12.57 -1.69
N VAL A 193 0.67 -12.84 -0.39
CA VAL A 193 1.03 -11.91 0.69
C VAL A 193 2.01 -12.60 1.64
N GLN A 194 3.06 -11.88 2.04
CA GLN A 194 4.07 -12.33 2.99
C GLN A 194 3.51 -12.33 4.41
N ASP A 195 3.76 -13.42 5.15
CA ASP A 195 3.22 -13.67 6.50
C ASP A 195 1.75 -13.28 6.60
N TYR A 196 0.98 -13.78 5.62
CA TYR A 196 -0.45 -13.48 5.52
C TYR A 196 -1.18 -14.06 6.71
N ASP A 197 -2.01 -13.22 7.34
CA ASP A 197 -2.79 -13.61 8.50
C ASP A 197 -4.24 -13.89 8.08
N HIS A 198 -4.96 -12.87 7.64
CA HIS A 198 -6.34 -13.01 7.18
C HIS A 198 -6.79 -11.84 6.29
N LEU A 199 -7.95 -11.99 5.65
CA LEU A 199 -8.68 -10.89 5.06
C LEU A 199 -9.59 -10.28 6.12
N CYS A 200 -9.49 -8.98 6.34
CA CYS A 200 -10.34 -8.28 7.28
C CYS A 200 -11.30 -7.34 6.53
N PRO A 201 -12.60 -7.68 6.42
CA PRO A 201 -13.58 -6.79 5.81
C PRO A 201 -13.66 -5.43 6.53
N TRP A 202 -13.47 -5.44 7.85
CA TRP A 202 -13.55 -4.24 8.69
C TRP A 202 -12.45 -3.22 8.38
N THR A 203 -11.24 -3.66 8.04
CA THR A 203 -10.16 -2.77 7.58
C THR A 203 -10.11 -2.64 6.06
N GLY A 204 -10.94 -3.41 5.35
CA GLY A 204 -11.13 -3.35 3.90
C GLY A 204 -10.08 -4.08 3.06
N THR A 205 -9.07 -4.69 3.68
CA THR A 205 -7.94 -5.28 2.98
C THR A 205 -7.38 -6.53 3.68
N GLY A 206 -6.41 -7.19 3.04
CA GLY A 206 -5.66 -8.27 3.67
C GLY A 206 -4.75 -7.74 4.78
N VAL A 207 -4.57 -8.52 5.84
CA VAL A 207 -3.59 -8.26 6.91
C VAL A 207 -2.43 -9.23 6.73
N GLY A 208 -1.22 -8.70 6.70
CA GLY A 208 0.01 -9.48 6.54
C GLY A 208 1.21 -8.73 7.12
N ARG A 209 2.43 -9.18 6.79
CA ARG A 209 3.67 -8.69 7.40
C ARG A 209 3.79 -7.16 7.46
N ARG A 210 3.49 -6.46 6.36
CA ARG A 210 3.80 -5.02 6.22
C ARG A 210 2.77 -4.09 6.88
N ASN A 211 1.53 -4.53 7.07
CA ASN A 211 0.49 -3.74 7.75
C ASN A 211 0.06 -4.33 9.13
N MET A 212 0.69 -5.42 9.58
CA MET A 212 0.40 -6.06 10.87
C MET A 212 0.55 -5.11 12.07
N MET A 213 1.55 -4.23 12.06
CA MET A 213 1.73 -3.27 13.17
C MET A 213 0.61 -2.23 13.20
N ALA A 214 0.21 -1.70 12.05
CA ALA A 214 -0.93 -0.80 11.97
C ALA A 214 -2.23 -1.48 12.41
N PHE A 215 -2.43 -2.75 12.03
CA PHE A 215 -3.57 -3.55 12.49
C PHE A 215 -3.58 -3.70 14.02
N LYS A 216 -2.45 -4.07 14.63
CA LYS A 216 -2.34 -4.18 16.09
C LYS A 216 -2.61 -2.86 16.81
N LEU A 217 -2.05 -1.75 16.31
CA LEU A 217 -2.29 -0.42 16.86
C LEU A 217 -3.77 -0.01 16.74
N PHE A 218 -4.42 -0.33 15.62
CA PHE A 218 -5.85 -0.11 15.43
C PHE A 218 -6.69 -0.93 16.42
N VAL A 219 -6.42 -2.23 16.58
CA VAL A 219 -7.16 -3.10 17.51
C VAL A 219 -7.01 -2.63 18.95
N VAL A 220 -5.79 -2.28 19.38
CA VAL A 220 -5.57 -1.74 20.72
C VAL A 220 -6.25 -0.38 20.88
N GLY A 221 -6.09 0.52 19.91
CA GLY A 221 -6.68 1.84 19.93
C GLY A 221 -8.20 1.82 20.00
N VAL A 222 -8.86 0.99 19.19
CA VAL A 222 -10.33 0.90 19.20
C VAL A 222 -10.85 0.33 20.52
N ASN A 223 -10.14 -0.63 21.13
CA ASN A 223 -10.50 -1.13 22.47
C ASN A 223 -10.34 -0.03 23.53
N VAL A 224 -9.24 0.72 23.52
CA VAL A 224 -9.02 1.86 24.43
C VAL A 224 -10.12 2.89 24.26
N LEU A 225 -10.48 3.24 23.03
CA LEU A 225 -11.58 4.17 22.74
C LEU A 225 -12.91 3.63 23.27
N CYS A 226 -13.24 2.36 23.01
CA CYS A 226 -14.46 1.73 23.50
C CYS A 226 -14.57 1.75 25.02
N TYR A 227 -13.54 1.29 25.74
CA TYR A 227 -13.54 1.31 27.20
C TYR A 227 -13.61 2.74 27.74
N PHE A 228 -12.89 3.68 27.11
CA PHE A 228 -12.94 5.07 27.52
C PHE A 228 -14.35 5.65 27.35
N SER A 229 -14.99 5.44 26.20
CA SER A 229 -16.38 5.85 25.96
C SER A 229 -17.36 5.24 26.98
N ILE A 230 -17.23 3.95 27.28
CA ILE A 230 -18.08 3.28 28.28
C ILE A 230 -17.90 3.92 29.66
N ILE A 231 -16.66 4.16 30.09
CA ILE A 231 -16.38 4.81 31.38
C ILE A 231 -16.97 6.21 31.42
N LEU A 232 -16.82 7.01 30.37
CA LEU A 232 -17.38 8.37 30.31
C LEU A 232 -18.91 8.35 30.43
N VAL A 233 -19.59 7.45 29.71
CA VAL A 233 -21.04 7.28 29.79
C VAL A 233 -21.47 6.88 31.20
N ILE A 234 -20.81 5.89 31.81
CA ILE A 234 -21.13 5.46 33.18
C ILE A 234 -20.94 6.62 34.17
N VAL A 235 -19.84 7.35 34.08
CA VAL A 235 -19.56 8.48 34.98
C VAL A 235 -20.58 9.59 34.78
N ALA A 236 -20.96 9.91 33.55
CA ALA A 236 -21.98 10.92 33.27
C ALA A 236 -23.35 10.51 33.84
N LEU A 237 -23.76 9.26 33.66
CA LEU A 237 -24.98 8.73 34.26
C LEU A 237 -24.95 8.80 35.79
N LEU A 238 -23.86 8.36 36.42
CA LEU A 238 -23.70 8.39 37.87
C LEU A 238 -23.69 9.81 38.44
N ARG A 239 -23.17 10.81 37.70
CA ARG A 239 -23.22 12.21 38.11
C ARG A 239 -24.58 12.84 37.88
N GLY A 240 -25.24 12.55 36.76
CA GLY A 240 -26.60 13.01 36.48
C GLY A 240 -27.61 12.49 37.50
N LEU A 241 -27.50 11.24 37.93
CA LEU A 241 -28.34 10.66 38.99
C LEU A 241 -28.13 11.30 40.38
N ARG A 242 -27.01 12.00 40.60
CA ARG A 242 -26.71 12.67 41.87
C ARG A 242 -27.21 14.11 41.93
N VAL A 243 -27.63 14.70 40.81
CA VAL A 243 -28.23 16.03 40.77
C VAL A 243 -29.75 15.84 40.89
N PRO A 244 -30.38 16.21 42.02
CA PRO A 244 -31.83 16.15 42.12
C PRO A 244 -32.44 17.09 41.07
N PRO A 245 -33.57 16.72 40.43
CA PRO A 245 -34.27 17.62 39.51
C PRO A 245 -34.60 18.92 40.25
N ALA A 246 -34.30 20.05 39.63
CA ALA A 246 -34.73 21.35 40.17
C ALA A 246 -36.26 21.44 40.04
N ASP A 247 -36.92 21.62 41.19
CA ASP A 247 -38.36 21.90 41.29
C ASP A 247 -38.73 23.23 40.62
#